data_AF-A0A955XB97-F1
#
_entry.id   AF-A0A955XB97-F1
#
_cell.length_a   1.000
_cell.length_b   1.000
_cell.length_c   1.000
_cell.angle_alpha   90.00
_cell.angle_beta   90.00
_cell.angle_gamma   90.00
#
_symmetry.space_group_name_H-M   'P 1'
#
loop_
_entity.id
_entity.type
_entity.pdbx_description
1 polymer ?
#
loop_
_entity_poly.entity_id
_entity_poly.type
_entity_poly.pdbx_seq_one_letter_code
_entity_poly.pdbx_strand_id
1 'polypeptide(L)'
;MDAAAPNLERSLPVWDRWFLSLINDPRDLPFVHLIIQCAAVALMGVGLFFVPDPYFWWFALGYGLVWGLGVLDRYILMLHCTAHRILFKKPYKWANQIIPWVLGPFFGEPPEGYFVHHLGMHHPENNMHDDLSSTLKYQRDKVFHWLRYFTRFFFFITIELPIYHGKKGNLRFGLRAVVGEVYFWSIVAASALLL
;
A
#
# COMPACT_ATOMS: atom_id res chain seq x y z
N MET A 1 18.36 3.35 -26.92
CA MET A 1 18.17 4.63 -27.64
C MET A 1 16.96 4.42 -28.54
N ASP A 2 15.77 4.79 -28.07
CA ASP A 2 14.55 4.74 -28.88
C ASP A 2 14.24 6.13 -29.42
N ALA A 3 14.47 6.32 -30.71
CA ALA A 3 14.27 7.58 -31.42
C ALA A 3 12.78 7.96 -31.62
N ALA A 4 11.83 7.26 -30.98
CA ALA A 4 10.39 7.49 -31.10
C ALA A 4 9.79 8.35 -29.96
N ALA A 5 10.51 8.55 -28.84
CA ALA A 5 10.01 9.25 -27.65
C ALA A 5 9.69 10.76 -27.79
N PRO A 6 10.43 11.59 -28.57
CA PRO A 6 10.30 13.04 -28.45
C PRO A 6 8.96 13.60 -28.97
N ASN A 7 8.29 12.91 -29.89
CA ASN A 7 7.03 13.36 -30.46
C ASN A 7 5.82 13.00 -29.60
N LEU A 8 5.90 11.91 -28.81
CA LEU A 8 4.83 11.50 -27.90
C LEU A 8 4.77 12.40 -26.66
N GLU A 9 5.91 12.88 -26.15
CA GLU A 9 5.96 13.78 -24.99
C GLU A 9 5.39 15.18 -25.29
N ARG A 10 5.48 15.64 -26.55
CA ARG A 10 4.97 16.96 -26.97
C ARG A 10 3.45 17.01 -27.11
N SER A 11 2.79 15.88 -27.35
CA SER A 11 1.32 15.80 -27.44
C SER A 11 0.64 15.67 -26.08
N LEU A 12 1.39 15.42 -25.01
CA LEU A 12 0.83 15.30 -23.67
C LEU A 12 0.32 16.64 -23.12
N PRO A 13 -0.63 16.62 -22.18
CA PRO A 13 -0.99 17.80 -21.41
C PRO A 13 0.21 18.40 -20.63
N VAL A 14 0.09 19.67 -20.26
CA VAL A 14 1.15 20.40 -19.51
C VAL A 14 1.48 19.72 -18.19
N TRP A 15 0.46 19.23 -17.48
CA TRP A 15 0.63 18.57 -16.18
C TRP A 15 1.36 17.23 -16.31
N ASP A 16 1.12 16.45 -17.37
CA ASP A 16 1.82 15.18 -17.60
C ASP A 16 3.31 15.42 -17.88
N ARG A 17 3.66 16.44 -18.67
CA ARG A 17 5.06 16.84 -18.86
C ARG A 17 5.71 17.25 -17.55
N TRP A 18 4.98 17.96 -16.70
CA TRP A 18 5.47 18.32 -15.38
C TRP A 18 5.69 17.06 -14.51
N PHE A 19 4.74 16.12 -14.47
CA PHE A 19 4.89 14.86 -13.74
C PHE A 19 6.06 14.01 -14.24
N LEU A 20 6.26 13.91 -15.57
CA LEU A 20 7.42 13.25 -16.17
C LEU A 20 8.75 13.87 -15.73
N SER A 21 8.76 15.19 -15.46
CA SER A 21 9.95 15.84 -14.90
C SER A 21 10.28 15.37 -13.48
N LEU A 22 9.33 14.81 -12.74
CA LEU A 22 9.48 14.39 -11.34
C LEU A 22 9.87 12.91 -11.17
N ILE A 23 9.55 12.03 -12.13
CA ILE A 23 9.67 10.57 -11.99
C ILE A 23 10.85 9.97 -12.78
N ASN A 24 11.36 8.82 -12.33
CA ASN A 24 12.53 8.18 -12.96
C ASN A 24 12.19 7.51 -14.31
N ASP A 25 11.03 6.87 -14.42
CA ASP A 25 10.61 6.13 -15.61
C ASP A 25 9.30 6.70 -16.18
N PRO A 26 9.26 7.16 -17.45
CA PRO A 26 8.04 7.68 -18.08
C PRO A 26 6.86 6.69 -18.06
N ARG A 27 7.13 5.37 -18.02
CA ARG A 27 6.10 4.34 -17.95
C ARG A 27 5.34 4.34 -16.63
N ASP A 28 5.88 4.98 -15.60
CA ASP A 28 5.26 5.11 -14.27
C ASP A 28 4.36 6.34 -14.13
N LEU A 29 4.16 7.13 -15.19
CA LEU A 29 3.22 8.26 -15.19
C LEU A 29 1.81 7.87 -14.68
N PRO A 30 1.23 6.69 -15.03
CA PRO A 30 -0.05 6.27 -14.47
C PRO A 30 -0.07 6.17 -12.93
N PHE A 31 1.06 5.89 -12.28
CA PHE A 31 1.13 5.87 -10.82
C PHE A 31 1.02 7.27 -10.22
N VAL A 32 1.52 8.31 -10.89
CA VAL A 32 1.35 9.69 -10.42
C VAL A 32 -0.13 10.09 -10.43
N HIS A 33 -0.86 9.74 -11.49
CA HIS A 33 -2.31 9.94 -11.52
C HIS A 33 -3.04 9.09 -10.49
N LEU A 34 -2.59 7.85 -10.27
CA LEU A 34 -3.18 6.98 -9.26
C LEU A 34 -2.96 7.50 -7.84
N ILE A 35 -1.81 8.10 -7.52
CA ILE A 35 -1.60 8.80 -6.23
C ILE A 35 -2.69 9.86 -6.01
N ILE A 36 -2.99 10.66 -7.04
CA ILE A 36 -4.04 11.69 -6.97
C ILE A 36 -5.42 11.05 -6.80
N GLN A 37 -5.73 9.97 -7.53
CA GLN A 37 -6.98 9.23 -7.39
C GLN A 37 -7.13 8.64 -5.98
N CYS A 38 -6.09 8.00 -5.45
CA CYS A 38 -6.07 7.46 -4.09
C CYS A 38 -6.25 8.57 -3.05
N ALA A 39 -5.60 9.71 -3.22
CA ALA A 39 -5.78 10.86 -2.33
C ALA A 39 -7.21 11.41 -2.36
N ALA A 40 -7.82 11.52 -3.55
CA ALA A 40 -9.21 11.94 -3.70
C ALA A 40 -10.18 10.96 -3.02
N VAL A 41 -9.99 9.64 -3.22
CA VAL A 41 -10.80 8.62 -2.55
C VAL A 41 -10.59 8.64 -1.04
N ALA A 42 -9.36 8.79 -0.55
CA ALA A 42 -9.08 8.94 0.88
C ALA A 42 -9.84 10.16 1.47
N LEU A 43 -9.81 11.30 0.78
CA LEU A 43 -10.56 12.49 1.18
C LEU A 43 -12.09 12.27 1.15
N MET A 44 -12.62 11.49 0.21
CA MET A 44 -14.03 11.08 0.25
C MET A 44 -14.35 10.29 1.52
N GLY A 45 -13.46 9.37 1.92
CA GLY A 45 -13.59 8.61 3.16
C GLY A 45 -13.60 9.53 4.39
N VAL A 46 -12.70 10.52 4.46
CA VAL A 46 -12.73 11.56 5.50
C VAL A 46 -14.02 12.38 5.45
N GLY A 47 -14.52 12.67 4.25
CA GLY A 47 -15.79 13.39 4.05
C GLY A 47 -17.00 12.71 4.68
N LEU A 48 -16.97 11.37 4.85
CA LEU A 48 -18.08 10.62 5.47
C LEU A 48 -18.37 11.06 6.91
N PHE A 49 -17.39 11.58 7.65
CA PHE A 49 -17.59 12.10 9.01
C PHE A 49 -18.51 13.33 9.08
N PHE A 50 -18.72 14.00 7.94
CA PHE A 50 -19.55 15.20 7.84
C PHE A 50 -20.89 14.94 7.15
N VAL A 51 -21.20 13.69 6.81
CA VAL A 51 -22.46 13.32 6.16
C VAL A 51 -23.55 13.15 7.23
N PRO A 52 -24.67 13.89 7.16
CA PRO A 52 -25.76 13.74 8.13
C PRO A 52 -26.49 12.39 8.05
N ASP A 53 -26.94 11.87 9.19
CA ASP A 53 -27.96 10.81 9.25
C ASP A 53 -29.28 11.38 8.68
N PRO A 54 -29.87 10.80 7.62
CA PRO A 54 -29.85 9.38 7.26
C PRO A 54 -28.98 9.02 6.04
N TYR A 55 -28.25 9.97 5.46
CA TYR A 55 -27.55 9.75 4.18
C TYR A 55 -26.23 9.00 4.33
N PHE A 56 -25.66 8.95 5.54
CA PHE A 56 -24.36 8.34 5.82
C PHE A 56 -24.18 6.99 5.13
N TRP A 57 -25.10 6.05 5.34
CA TRP A 57 -24.98 4.69 4.81
C TRP A 57 -25.01 4.61 3.28
N TRP A 58 -25.72 5.52 2.61
CA TRP A 58 -25.71 5.59 1.15
C TRP A 58 -24.37 6.08 0.61
N PHE A 59 -23.82 7.13 1.23
CA PHE A 59 -22.49 7.64 0.87
C PHE A 59 -21.38 6.65 1.24
N ALA A 60 -21.48 5.97 2.39
CA ALA A 60 -20.54 4.96 2.83
C ALA A 60 -20.52 3.76 1.87
N LEU A 61 -21.69 3.31 1.39
CA LEU A 61 -21.78 2.26 0.37
C LEU A 61 -21.13 2.72 -0.95
N GLY A 62 -21.47 3.92 -1.43
CA GLY A 62 -20.89 4.48 -2.65
C GLY A 62 -19.36 4.62 -2.55
N TYR A 63 -18.87 5.14 -1.43
CA TYR A 63 -17.44 5.20 -1.10
C TYR A 63 -16.81 3.81 -1.10
N GLY A 64 -17.42 2.83 -0.41
CA GLY A 64 -16.90 1.47 -0.32
C GLY A 64 -16.78 0.78 -1.68
N LEU A 65 -17.72 1.04 -2.60
CA LEU A 65 -17.64 0.54 -3.98
C LEU A 65 -16.51 1.20 -4.76
N VAL A 66 -16.36 2.53 -4.67
CA VAL A 66 -15.26 3.26 -5.34
C VAL A 66 -13.90 2.84 -4.77
N TRP A 67 -13.78 2.75 -3.44
CA TRP A 67 -12.57 2.35 -2.74
C TRP A 67 -12.21 0.89 -3.07
N GLY A 68 -13.12 -0.04 -2.84
CA GLY A 68 -12.85 -1.48 -2.93
C GLY A 68 -12.77 -2.01 -4.36
N LEU A 69 -13.68 -1.58 -5.25
CA LEU A 69 -13.73 -2.08 -6.63
C LEU A 69 -13.05 -1.16 -7.64
N GLY A 70 -12.77 0.10 -7.28
CA GLY A 70 -12.21 1.09 -8.22
C GLY A 70 -10.72 1.37 -8.05
N VAL A 71 -10.20 1.38 -6.82
CA VAL A 71 -8.83 1.84 -6.55
C VAL A 71 -7.97 0.90 -5.69
N LEU A 72 -8.56 0.01 -4.88
CA LEU A 72 -7.79 -0.82 -3.94
C LEU A 72 -6.75 -1.72 -4.62
N ASP A 73 -7.14 -2.49 -5.63
CA ASP A 73 -6.26 -3.38 -6.38
C ASP A 73 -5.11 -2.62 -7.07
N ARG A 74 -5.44 -1.48 -7.69
CA ARG A 74 -4.50 -0.59 -8.37
C ARG A 74 -3.53 0.03 -7.38
N TYR A 75 -3.99 0.42 -6.18
CA TYR A 75 -3.14 0.91 -5.11
C TYR A 75 -2.13 -0.16 -4.68
N ILE A 76 -2.58 -1.39 -4.42
CA ILE A 76 -1.68 -2.49 -4.02
C ILE A 76 -0.65 -2.79 -5.13
N LEU A 77 -1.06 -2.74 -6.41
CA LEU A 77 -0.13 -2.89 -7.53
C LEU A 77 0.91 -1.76 -7.59
N MET A 78 0.49 -0.50 -7.38
CA MET A 78 1.41 0.63 -7.31
C MET A 78 2.37 0.49 -6.13
N LEU A 79 1.89 0.09 -4.96
CA LEU A 79 2.71 -0.17 -3.78
C LEU A 79 3.75 -1.27 -4.07
N HIS A 80 3.34 -2.37 -4.72
CA HIS A 80 4.24 -3.42 -5.17
C HIS A 80 5.35 -2.90 -6.10
N CYS A 81 4.97 -2.20 -7.17
CA CYS A 81 5.93 -1.69 -8.16
C CYS A 81 6.88 -0.67 -7.54
N THR A 82 6.36 0.26 -6.75
CA THR A 82 7.16 1.34 -6.15
C THR A 82 8.02 0.87 -4.97
N ALA A 83 7.72 -0.29 -4.38
CA ALA A 83 8.62 -0.96 -3.44
C ALA A 83 9.86 -1.53 -4.14
N HIS A 84 9.71 -2.04 -5.37
CA HIS A 84 10.80 -2.58 -6.19
C HIS A 84 11.62 -1.51 -6.92
N ARG A 85 10.97 -0.43 -7.38
CA ARG A 85 11.62 0.67 -8.10
C ARG A 85 11.22 2.02 -7.54
N ILE A 86 12.20 2.89 -7.33
CA ILE A 86 11.97 4.24 -6.83
C ILE A 86 11.22 5.05 -7.90
N LEU A 87 10.04 5.57 -7.58
CA LEU A 87 9.19 6.33 -8.49
C LEU A 87 9.76 7.73 -8.75
N PHE A 88 9.97 8.52 -7.70
CA PHE A 88 10.40 9.92 -7.81
C PHE A 88 11.92 10.06 -7.86
N LYS A 89 12.40 11.02 -8.66
CA LYS A 89 13.83 11.35 -8.79
C LYS A 89 14.44 11.77 -7.45
N LYS A 90 15.77 11.68 -7.34
CA LYS A 90 16.53 11.99 -6.11
C LYS A 90 16.15 13.34 -5.43
N PRO A 91 15.93 14.46 -6.13
CA PRO A 91 15.52 15.72 -5.49
C PRO A 91 14.16 15.63 -4.79
N TYR A 92 13.29 14.72 -5.25
CA TYR A 92 11.94 14.50 -4.75
C TYR A 92 11.82 13.15 -4.01
N LYS A 93 12.93 12.59 -3.52
CA LYS A 93 12.95 11.24 -2.92
C LYS A 93 11.93 11.08 -1.79
N TRP A 94 11.70 12.13 -1.01
CA TRP A 94 10.72 12.14 0.09
C TRP A 94 9.30 11.79 -0.39
N ALA A 95 8.94 12.15 -1.63
CA ALA A 95 7.62 11.89 -2.19
C ALA A 95 7.33 10.38 -2.36
N ASN A 96 8.37 9.53 -2.42
CA ASN A 96 8.18 8.07 -2.41
C ASN A 96 7.58 7.57 -1.09
N GLN A 97 7.65 8.34 0.00
CA GLN A 97 7.03 7.98 1.27
C GLN A 97 5.54 8.30 1.31
N ILE A 98 5.01 9.12 0.38
CA ILE A 98 3.57 9.42 0.31
C ILE A 98 2.76 8.12 0.15
N ILE A 99 3.24 7.18 -0.66
CA ILE A 99 2.54 5.93 -0.93
C ILE A 99 2.38 5.09 0.35
N PRO A 100 3.45 4.61 1.01
CA PRO A 100 3.30 3.78 2.21
C PRO A 100 2.89 4.54 3.48
N TRP A 101 3.30 5.80 3.66
CA TRP A 101 3.08 6.51 4.94
C TRP A 101 1.82 7.37 4.99
N VAL A 102 1.37 7.88 3.85
CA VAL A 102 0.20 8.77 3.79
C VAL A 102 -0.99 8.05 3.20
N LEU A 103 -0.84 7.41 2.02
CA LEU A 103 -1.94 6.69 1.39
C LEU A 103 -2.19 5.34 2.06
N GLY A 104 -1.15 4.56 2.36
CA GLY A 104 -1.25 3.23 2.97
C GLY A 104 -2.28 3.09 4.08
N PRO A 105 -2.29 3.97 5.10
CA PRO A 105 -3.29 3.92 6.15
C PRO A 105 -4.75 3.94 5.66
N PHE A 106 -5.07 4.70 4.61
CA PHE A 106 -6.43 4.74 4.02
C PHE A 106 -6.79 3.50 3.20
N PHE A 107 -5.82 2.63 2.94
CA PHE A 107 -5.97 1.39 2.19
C PHE A 107 -5.75 0.14 3.04
N GLY A 108 -5.67 0.30 4.38
CA GLY A 108 -5.47 -0.81 5.30
C GLY A 108 -4.04 -1.35 5.34
N GLU A 109 -3.07 -0.59 4.83
CA GLU A 109 -1.65 -0.95 4.82
C GLU A 109 -0.89 -0.08 5.84
N PRO A 110 -0.48 -0.63 6.99
CA PRO A 110 0.42 0.06 7.90
C PRO A 110 1.70 0.46 7.17
N PRO A 111 2.26 1.67 7.43
CA PRO A 111 3.51 2.08 6.79
C PRO A 111 4.61 1.05 7.01
N GLU A 112 5.51 0.89 6.04
CA GLU A 112 6.58 -0.10 6.08
C GLU A 112 6.14 -1.58 6.06
N GLY A 113 4.92 -1.93 6.48
CA GLY A 113 4.41 -3.30 6.61
C GLY A 113 4.59 -4.10 5.32
N TYR A 114 4.04 -3.59 4.21
CA TYR A 114 4.21 -4.20 2.89
C TYR A 114 5.68 -4.37 2.49
N PHE A 115 6.51 -3.33 2.67
CA PHE A 115 7.92 -3.38 2.27
C PHE A 115 8.69 -4.43 3.07
N VAL A 116 8.50 -4.46 4.39
CA VAL A 116 9.16 -5.39 5.29
C VAL A 116 8.69 -6.82 4.99
N HIS A 117 7.39 -7.03 4.84
CA HIS A 117 6.82 -8.34 4.49
C HIS A 117 7.31 -8.82 3.13
N HIS A 118 7.13 -8.01 2.08
CA HIS A 118 7.39 -8.40 0.69
C HIS A 118 8.88 -8.52 0.38
N LEU A 119 9.65 -7.45 0.59
CA LEU A 119 11.08 -7.40 0.23
C LEU A 119 11.98 -7.92 1.34
N GLY A 120 11.57 -7.75 2.61
CA GLY A 120 12.35 -8.20 3.75
C GLY A 120 12.19 -9.69 4.06
N MET A 121 11.04 -10.30 3.73
CA MET A 121 10.74 -11.69 4.08
C MET A 121 10.33 -12.54 2.87
N HIS A 122 9.28 -12.16 2.14
CA HIS A 122 8.69 -12.99 1.08
C HIS A 122 9.66 -13.24 -0.09
N HIS A 123 10.33 -12.22 -0.62
CA HIS A 123 11.34 -12.39 -1.68
C HIS A 123 12.52 -13.27 -1.23
N PRO A 124 13.17 -13.00 -0.07
CA PRO A 124 14.24 -13.86 0.43
C PRO A 124 13.82 -15.32 0.66
N GLU A 125 12.62 -15.55 1.21
CA GLU A 125 12.15 -16.89 1.54
C GLU A 125 11.47 -17.59 0.35
N ASN A 126 11.20 -16.86 -0.73
CA ASN A 126 10.72 -17.38 -2.02
C ASN A 126 9.49 -18.30 -1.88
N ASN A 127 8.54 -17.93 -1.02
CA ASN A 127 7.32 -18.69 -0.74
C ASN A 127 7.55 -20.12 -0.19
N MET A 128 8.73 -20.38 0.39
CA MET A 128 9.08 -21.67 1.00
C MET A 128 8.59 -21.78 2.45
N HIS A 129 8.96 -22.84 3.17
CA HIS A 129 8.40 -23.17 4.49
C HIS A 129 8.61 -22.09 5.57
N ASP A 130 9.67 -21.29 5.45
CA ASP A 130 10.04 -20.21 6.36
C ASP A 130 9.28 -18.90 6.08
N ASP A 131 8.67 -18.77 4.90
CA ASP A 131 7.82 -17.64 4.56
C ASP A 131 6.52 -17.69 5.38
N LEU A 132 6.26 -16.61 6.13
CA LEU A 132 5.10 -16.52 7.02
C LEU A 132 3.77 -16.56 6.27
N SER A 133 3.78 -16.11 5.02
CA SER A 133 2.64 -16.07 4.08
C SER A 133 2.57 -17.29 3.15
N SER A 134 3.47 -18.28 3.30
CA SER A 134 3.42 -19.46 2.44
C SER A 134 2.20 -20.34 2.71
N THR A 135 1.59 -20.78 1.62
CA THR A 135 0.45 -21.72 1.64
C THR A 135 0.89 -23.19 1.61
N LEU A 136 2.19 -23.50 1.57
CA LEU A 136 2.70 -24.89 1.46
C LEU A 136 2.25 -25.81 2.60
N LYS A 137 1.93 -25.23 3.77
CA LYS A 137 1.45 -25.96 4.96
C LYS A 137 -0.04 -26.35 4.88
N TYR A 138 -0.75 -25.92 3.83
CA TYR A 138 -2.20 -25.99 3.73
C TYR A 138 -2.66 -26.76 2.49
N GLN A 139 -3.80 -27.47 2.60
CA GLN A 139 -4.48 -28.08 1.48
C GLN A 139 -5.43 -27.04 0.86
N ARG A 140 -5.17 -26.65 -0.39
CA ARG A 140 -5.81 -25.50 -1.05
C ARG A 140 -7.27 -25.74 -1.46
N ASP A 141 -7.68 -26.99 -1.48
CA ASP A 141 -9.04 -27.46 -1.79
C ASP A 141 -9.93 -27.57 -0.53
N LYS A 142 -9.40 -27.29 0.67
CA LYS A 142 -10.15 -27.39 1.92
C LYS A 142 -10.44 -26.02 2.53
N VAL A 143 -11.72 -25.68 2.66
CA VAL A 143 -12.18 -24.41 3.23
C VAL A 143 -11.65 -24.16 4.65
N PHE A 144 -11.53 -25.20 5.47
CA PHE A 144 -10.98 -25.07 6.82
C PHE A 144 -9.48 -24.73 6.81
N HIS A 145 -8.72 -25.23 5.83
CA HIS A 145 -7.32 -24.87 5.67
C HIS A 145 -7.18 -23.42 5.19
N TRP A 146 -8.05 -22.98 4.28
CA TRP A 146 -8.13 -21.57 3.89
C TRP A 146 -8.44 -20.67 5.10
N LEU A 147 -9.45 -21.02 5.91
CA LEU A 147 -9.82 -20.22 7.08
C LEU A 147 -8.69 -20.17 8.12
N ARG A 148 -8.02 -21.30 8.35
CA ARG A 148 -6.84 -21.36 9.25
C ARG A 148 -5.70 -20.48 8.74
N TYR A 149 -5.41 -20.50 7.44
CA TYR A 149 -4.40 -19.62 6.83
C TYR A 149 -4.80 -18.15 6.97
N PHE A 150 -6.02 -17.81 6.55
CA PHE A 150 -6.53 -16.44 6.57
C PHE A 150 -6.52 -15.86 7.99
N THR A 151 -7.08 -16.56 8.97
CA THR A 151 -7.14 -16.09 10.36
C THR A 151 -5.74 -15.94 10.96
N ARG A 152 -4.83 -16.88 10.71
CA ARG A 152 -3.45 -16.75 11.15
C ARG A 152 -2.79 -15.50 10.55
N PHE A 153 -2.86 -15.36 9.23
CA PHE A 153 -2.22 -14.24 8.54
C PHE A 153 -2.83 -12.91 8.97
N PHE A 154 -4.15 -12.78 8.92
CA PHE A 154 -4.87 -11.54 9.20
C PHE A 154 -4.63 -11.02 10.62
N PHE A 155 -4.65 -11.90 11.64
CA PHE A 155 -4.53 -11.47 13.04
C PHE A 155 -3.10 -11.49 13.59
N PHE A 156 -2.23 -12.36 13.10
CA PHE A 156 -0.94 -12.61 13.74
C PHE A 156 0.27 -12.12 12.94
N ILE A 157 0.12 -11.71 11.66
CA ILE A 157 1.29 -11.29 10.86
C ILE A 157 2.01 -10.09 11.46
N THR A 158 1.28 -9.17 12.08
CA THR A 158 1.82 -7.95 12.72
C THR A 158 2.74 -8.27 13.90
N ILE A 159 2.57 -9.45 14.51
CA ILE A 159 3.40 -9.99 15.61
C ILE A 159 4.47 -10.93 15.06
N GLU A 160 4.10 -11.84 14.15
CA GLU A 160 5.02 -12.85 13.61
C GLU A 160 6.15 -12.24 12.76
N LEU A 161 5.86 -11.19 11.98
CA LEU A 161 6.83 -10.54 11.09
C LEU A 161 8.03 -9.91 11.85
N PRO A 162 7.85 -9.08 12.89
CA PRO A 162 8.98 -8.56 13.64
C PRO A 162 9.74 -9.66 14.40
N ILE A 163 9.06 -10.68 14.92
CA ILE A 163 9.70 -11.84 15.56
C ILE A 163 10.57 -12.61 14.56
N TYR A 164 10.07 -12.85 13.35
CA TYR A 164 10.80 -13.49 12.26
C TYR A 164 12.09 -12.72 11.95
N HIS A 165 12.00 -11.40 11.78
CA HIS A 165 13.18 -10.57 11.53
C HIS A 165 14.17 -10.57 12.70
N GLY A 166 13.69 -10.57 13.94
CA GLY A 166 14.54 -10.73 15.12
C GLY A 166 15.31 -12.06 15.11
N LYS A 167 14.63 -13.17 14.80
CA LYS A 167 15.25 -14.50 14.70
C LYS A 167 16.29 -14.60 13.58
N LYS A 168 16.09 -13.89 12.47
CA LYS A 168 17.04 -13.83 11.34
C LYS A 168 18.14 -12.75 11.53
N GLY A 169 18.22 -12.10 12.70
CA GLY A 169 19.22 -11.06 12.99
C GLY A 169 18.96 -9.71 12.31
N ASN A 170 17.82 -9.54 11.67
CA ASN A 170 17.43 -8.37 10.87
C ASN A 170 16.61 -7.36 11.69
N LEU A 171 17.12 -6.96 12.86
CA LEU A 171 16.38 -6.12 13.82
C LEU A 171 15.86 -4.79 13.24
N ARG A 172 16.58 -4.22 12.25
CA ARG A 172 16.13 -3.00 11.56
C ARG A 172 14.79 -3.19 10.83
N PHE A 173 14.59 -4.34 10.19
CA PHE A 173 13.32 -4.66 9.54
C PHE A 173 12.22 -4.93 10.56
N GLY A 174 12.53 -5.65 11.63
CA GLY A 174 11.59 -5.86 12.74
C GLY A 174 11.12 -4.54 13.36
N LEU A 175 12.04 -3.60 13.61
CA LEU A 175 11.70 -2.28 14.15
C LEU A 175 10.83 -1.47 13.17
N ARG A 176 11.12 -1.51 11.87
CA ARG A 176 10.28 -0.83 10.86
C ARG A 176 8.85 -1.34 10.85
N ALA A 177 8.66 -2.67 10.93
CA ALA A 177 7.32 -3.25 11.03
C ALA A 177 6.59 -2.75 12.29
N VAL A 178 7.25 -2.78 13.46
CA VAL A 178 6.65 -2.30 14.71
C VAL A 178 6.30 -0.81 14.65
N VAL A 179 7.21 0.04 14.15
CA VAL A 179 6.97 1.49 14.04
C VAL A 179 5.80 1.78 13.11
N GLY A 180 5.70 1.05 11.99
CA GLY A 180 4.59 1.14 11.05
C GLY A 180 3.24 0.85 11.69
N GLU A 181 3.14 -0.28 12.39
CA GLU A 181 1.94 -0.68 13.14
C GLU A 181 1.57 0.35 14.22
N VAL A 182 2.53 0.76 15.04
CA VAL A 182 2.30 1.74 16.11
C VAL A 182 1.81 3.06 15.53
N TYR A 183 2.42 3.54 14.44
CA TYR A 183 1.99 4.75 13.76
C TYR A 183 0.55 4.64 13.26
N PHE A 184 0.22 3.54 12.56
CA PHE A 184 -1.12 3.29 12.04
C PHE A 184 -2.18 3.29 13.14
N TRP A 185 -1.98 2.48 14.19
CA TRP A 185 -2.94 2.39 15.30
C TRP A 185 -3.02 3.67 16.13
N SER A 186 -1.93 4.44 16.24
CA SER A 186 -1.96 5.75 16.90
C SER A 186 -2.85 6.74 16.14
N ILE A 187 -2.81 6.75 14.81
CA ILE A 187 -3.68 7.61 13.99
C ILE A 187 -5.14 7.17 14.10
N VAL A 188 -5.41 5.87 14.05
CA VAL A 188 -6.76 5.32 14.22
C VAL A 188 -7.33 5.72 15.59
N ALA A 189 -6.55 5.50 16.66
CA ALA A 189 -6.96 5.86 18.01
C ALA A 189 -7.17 7.38 18.17
N ALA A 190 -6.27 8.20 17.62
CA ALA A 190 -6.41 9.65 17.66
C ALA A 190 -7.66 10.14 16.91
N SER A 191 -7.93 9.57 15.73
CA SER A 191 -9.13 9.90 14.95
C SER A 191 -10.41 9.52 15.69
N ALA A 192 -10.44 8.37 16.37
CA ALA A 192 -11.59 7.93 17.16
C ALA A 192 -11.88 8.82 18.37
N LEU A 193 -10.87 9.53 18.92
CA LEU A 193 -11.04 10.46 20.03
C LEU A 193 -11.52 11.85 19.61
N LEU A 194 -11.47 12.17 18.31
CA LEU A 194 -11.89 13.45 17.74
C LEU A 194 -13.35 13.45 17.25
N LEU A 195 -14.05 12.33 17.41
CA LEU A 195 -15.44 12.08 17.02
C LEU A 195 -16.30 11.89 18.28
#